data_AF-A0A497JZK2-F1
#
_entry.id   AF-A0A497JZK2-F1
#
_cell.length_a   1.000
_cell.length_b   1.000
_cell.length_c   1.000
_cell.angle_alpha   90.00
_cell.angle_beta   90.00
_cell.angle_gamma   90.00
#
_symmetry.space_group_name_H-M   'P 1'
#
loop_
_entity.id
_entity.type
_entity.pdbx_description
1 polymer ?
#
loop_
_entity_poly.entity_id
_entity_poly.type
_entity_poly.pdbx_seq_one_letter_code
_entity_poly.pdbx_strand_id
1 'polypeptide(L)'
;MSLSPEGALEIFGPANFYIDRLPPGEARLIETEVYVPSVTSQTASLKVAVTYLDDDLWVSRSETHHLSVLLRGFIDISLTDTAVIPSAPTLGSPFSITITITNIGTSAAYAAYAIPDLKGLPLRSFSPRSVYVGNIETNLPTTITINLQLENTTQGG
;
A
#
# COMPACT_ATOMS: atom_id res chain seq x y z
N MET A 1 -5.10 33.15 7.07
CA MET A 1 -4.84 32.00 6.17
C MET A 1 -5.86 30.92 6.45
N SER A 2 -6.32 30.22 5.42
CA SER A 2 -7.18 29.05 5.56
C SER A 2 -6.69 27.90 4.69
N LEU A 3 -6.95 26.69 5.16
CA LEU A 3 -6.73 25.42 4.51
C LEU A 3 -8.08 24.79 4.19
N SER A 4 -8.24 24.29 2.98
CA SER A 4 -9.45 23.56 2.60
C SER A 4 -9.06 22.34 1.75
N PRO A 5 -9.57 21.13 2.08
CA PRO A 5 -9.31 19.97 1.26
C PRO A 5 -10.14 20.05 -0.03
N GLU A 6 -9.58 19.50 -1.10
CA GLU A 6 -10.24 19.29 -2.38
C GLU A 6 -10.10 17.81 -2.77
N GLY A 7 -11.19 17.20 -3.26
CA GLY A 7 -11.24 15.77 -3.52
C GLY A 7 -11.51 14.97 -2.25
N ALA A 8 -10.75 13.90 -2.01
CA ALA A 8 -11.03 12.93 -0.96
C ALA A 8 -10.31 13.18 0.38
N LEU A 9 -9.61 14.31 0.55
CA LEU A 9 -8.94 14.63 1.81
C LEU A 9 -9.94 15.19 2.83
N GLU A 10 -9.68 14.94 4.10
CA GLU A 10 -10.37 15.62 5.21
C GLU A 10 -9.33 16.24 6.15
N ILE A 11 -9.64 17.40 6.72
CA ILE A 11 -8.78 18.06 7.71
C ILE A 11 -9.41 17.84 9.09
N PHE A 12 -8.68 17.18 10.01
CA PHE A 12 -9.11 17.02 11.39
C PHE A 12 -8.48 18.05 12.34
N GLY A 13 -7.36 18.64 11.94
CA GLY A 13 -6.71 19.73 12.68
C GLY A 13 -7.31 21.12 12.43
N PRO A 14 -6.70 22.17 12.98
CA PRO A 14 -7.05 23.55 12.64
C PRO A 14 -6.92 23.77 11.12
N ALA A 15 -7.93 24.45 10.57
CA ALA A 15 -7.97 24.81 9.15
C ALA A 15 -7.86 26.34 8.94
N ASN A 16 -7.95 27.13 10.01
CA ASN A 16 -7.82 28.58 9.96
C ASN A 16 -6.67 29.02 10.86
N PHE A 17 -5.79 29.85 10.31
CA PHE A 17 -4.59 30.30 10.98
C PHE A 17 -4.46 31.80 10.85
N TYR A 18 -4.12 32.43 11.98
CA TYR A 18 -3.83 33.85 12.06
C TYR A 18 -2.37 34.04 12.45
N ILE A 19 -1.66 34.84 11.65
CA ILE A 19 -0.31 35.29 11.93
C ILE A 19 -0.41 36.81 12.03
N ASP A 20 -0.10 37.35 13.20
CA ASP A 20 -0.22 38.79 13.49
C ASP A 20 0.75 39.60 12.61
N ARG A 21 2.04 39.25 12.68
CA ARG A 21 3.09 39.82 11.83
C ARG A 21 4.11 38.77 11.44
N LEU A 22 4.56 38.82 10.19
CA LEU A 22 5.66 38.01 9.68
C LEU A 22 6.82 38.93 9.26
N PRO A 23 7.88 39.08 10.09
CA PRO A 23 9.01 39.94 9.78
C PRO A 23 9.79 39.51 8.53
N PRO A 24 10.55 40.42 7.90
CA PRO A 24 11.41 40.08 6.76
C PRO A 24 12.41 38.98 7.11
N GLY A 25 12.45 37.94 6.27
CA GLY A 25 13.35 36.80 6.45
C GLY A 25 12.88 35.76 7.48
N GLU A 26 11.77 36.01 8.20
CA GLU A 26 11.18 35.01 9.07
C GLU A 26 10.25 34.05 8.32
N ALA A 27 10.16 32.83 8.83
CA ALA A 27 9.19 31.83 8.41
C ALA A 27 8.32 31.41 9.60
N ARG A 28 7.12 30.93 9.31
CA ARG A 28 6.24 30.29 10.28
C ARG A 28 5.81 28.94 9.72
N LEU A 29 5.98 27.91 10.54
CA LEU A 29 5.51 26.56 10.21
C LEU A 29 4.06 26.43 10.66
N ILE A 30 3.21 25.93 9.75
CA ILE A 30 1.82 25.60 10.03
C ILE A 30 1.68 24.10 9.87
N GLU A 31 1.29 23.43 10.96
CA GLU A 31 1.06 21.99 10.99
C GLU A 31 -0.44 21.72 11.04
N THR A 32 -0.90 20.76 10.25
CA THR A 32 -2.29 20.30 10.26
C THR A 32 -2.34 18.81 10.00
N GLU A 33 -3.31 18.14 10.60
CA GLU A 33 -3.56 16.72 10.37
C GLU A 33 -4.59 16.55 9.26
N VAL A 34 -4.16 15.87 8.19
CA VAL A 34 -4.99 15.55 7.03
C VAL A 34 -5.21 14.05 6.99
N TYR A 35 -6.47 13.65 6.97
CA TYR A 35 -6.86 12.27 6.77
C TYR A 35 -6.97 11.93 5.29
N VAL A 36 -6.42 10.77 4.95
CA VAL A 36 -6.48 10.16 3.63
C VAL A 36 -7.32 8.89 3.76
N PRO A 37 -8.54 8.85 3.22
CA PRO A 37 -9.33 7.63 3.20
C PRO A 37 -8.61 6.56 2.37
N SER A 38 -8.81 5.28 2.71
CA SER A 38 -8.37 4.15 1.88
C SER A 38 -9.09 4.20 0.53
N VAL A 39 -8.47 4.86 -0.45
CA VAL A 39 -9.00 5.08 -1.79
C VAL A 39 -8.19 4.30 -2.82
N THR A 40 -8.86 3.98 -3.93
CA THR A 40 -8.17 3.63 -5.17
C THR A 40 -7.32 4.80 -5.65
N SER A 41 -6.33 4.54 -6.50
CA SER A 41 -5.35 5.57 -6.89
C SER A 41 -6.04 6.82 -7.43
N GLN A 42 -5.85 7.96 -6.76
CA GLN A 42 -6.45 9.25 -7.14
C GLN A 42 -5.55 10.42 -6.76
N THR A 43 -5.70 11.55 -7.46
CA THR A 43 -5.08 12.81 -7.04
C THR A 43 -6.02 13.52 -6.06
N ALA A 44 -5.45 14.11 -5.03
CA ALA A 44 -6.17 15.05 -4.17
C ALA A 44 -5.32 16.30 -3.95
N SER A 45 -5.96 17.42 -3.59
CA SER A 45 -5.27 18.68 -3.35
C SER A 45 -5.67 19.29 -2.03
N LEU A 46 -4.69 19.94 -1.38
CA LEU A 46 -4.93 20.85 -0.29
C LEU A 46 -4.82 22.27 -0.83
N LYS A 47 -5.92 23.02 -0.77
CA LYS A 47 -5.94 24.42 -1.15
C LYS A 47 -5.54 25.27 0.06
N VAL A 48 -4.58 26.14 -0.16
CA VAL A 48 -4.09 27.14 0.79
C VAL A 48 -4.51 28.51 0.30
N ALA A 49 -5.38 29.19 1.05
CA ALA A 49 -5.76 30.56 0.78
C ALA A 49 -5.12 31.49 1.82
N VAL A 50 -4.35 32.47 1.35
CA VAL A 50 -3.69 33.46 2.20
C VAL A 50 -4.19 34.83 1.80
N THR A 51 -4.58 35.61 2.80
CA THR A 51 -4.87 37.04 2.66
C THR A 51 -4.00 37.76 3.67
N TYR A 52 -3.30 38.79 3.22
CA TYR A 52 -2.37 39.57 4.04
C TYR A 52 -2.32 41.02 3.58
N LEU A 53 -1.90 41.91 4.48
CA LEU A 53 -1.58 43.30 4.16
C LEU A 53 -0.10 43.37 3.75
N ASP A 54 0.16 43.93 2.58
CA ASP A 54 1.51 44.29 2.14
C ASP A 54 1.86 45.64 2.78
N ASP A 55 2.71 45.64 3.82
CA ASP A 55 3.04 46.83 4.60
C ASP A 55 3.78 47.91 3.78
N ASP A 56 4.48 47.53 2.70
CA ASP A 56 5.21 48.47 1.85
C ASP A 56 4.26 49.20 0.89
N LEU A 57 3.25 48.50 0.39
CA LEU A 57 2.28 49.03 -0.58
C LEU A 57 0.95 49.45 0.03
N TRP A 58 0.72 49.14 1.31
CA TRP A 58 -0.55 49.36 2.03
C TRP A 58 -1.76 48.75 1.32
N VAL A 59 -1.58 47.61 0.66
CA VAL A 59 -2.61 46.93 -0.15
C VAL A 59 -2.85 45.53 0.38
N SER A 60 -4.12 45.13 0.45
CA SER A 60 -4.51 43.75 0.75
C SER A 60 -4.24 42.87 -0.47
N ARG A 61 -3.47 41.79 -0.27
CA ARG A 61 -3.20 40.77 -1.28
C ARG A 61 -3.87 39.47 -0.88
N SER A 62 -4.30 38.73 -1.90
CA SER A 62 -4.81 37.37 -1.74
C SER A 62 -4.10 36.44 -2.70
N GLU A 63 -3.63 35.33 -2.17
CA GLU A 63 -2.96 34.28 -2.92
C GLU A 63 -3.63 32.94 -2.65
N THR A 64 -3.63 32.09 -3.66
CA THR A 64 -4.14 30.73 -3.55
C THR A 64 -3.12 29.79 -4.14
N HIS A 65 -2.75 28.78 -3.36
CA HIS A 65 -1.82 27.73 -3.75
C HIS A 65 -2.51 26.38 -3.62
N HIS A 66 -2.23 25.47 -4.54
CA HIS A 66 -2.74 24.09 -4.49
C HIS A 66 -1.56 23.15 -4.28
N LEU A 67 -1.57 22.41 -3.18
CA LEU A 67 -0.65 21.31 -2.94
C LEU A 67 -1.31 20.01 -3.37
N SER A 68 -0.91 19.49 -4.53
CA SER A 68 -1.46 18.24 -5.06
C SER A 68 -0.63 17.04 -4.63
N VAL A 69 -1.31 15.98 -4.18
CA VAL A 69 -0.72 14.70 -3.79
C VAL A 69 -1.37 13.57 -4.57
N LEU A 70 -0.55 12.58 -4.96
CA LEU A 70 -1.03 11.36 -5.58
C LEU A 70 -1.24 10.30 -4.50
N LEU A 71 -2.49 9.99 -4.21
CA LEU A 71 -2.88 8.94 -3.28
C LEU A 71 -2.80 7.61 -4.03
N ARG A 72 -1.98 6.67 -3.53
CA ARG A 72 -1.90 5.31 -4.04
C ARG A 72 -2.03 4.35 -2.88
N GLY A 73 -3.03 3.48 -2.95
CA GLY A 73 -3.05 2.32 -2.07
C GLY A 73 -1.87 1.41 -2.36
N PHE A 74 -1.49 0.62 -1.36
CA PHE A 74 -0.42 -0.35 -1.46
C PHE A 74 -0.96 -1.75 -1.15
N ILE A 75 -0.27 -2.76 -1.67
CA ILE A 75 -0.55 -4.17 -1.42
C ILE A 75 0.44 -4.62 -0.35
N ASP A 76 -0.07 -5.25 0.71
CA ASP A 76 0.76 -5.84 1.77
C ASP A 76 0.18 -7.20 2.12
N ILE A 77 0.94 -8.27 1.89
CA ILE A 77 0.47 -9.65 1.99
C ILE A 77 1.06 -10.29 3.24
N SER A 78 0.17 -10.73 4.13
CA SER A 78 0.54 -11.47 5.34
C SER A 78 0.17 -12.95 5.19
N LEU A 79 1.08 -13.84 5.56
CA LEU A 79 0.83 -15.28 5.66
C LEU A 79 0.13 -15.57 6.99
N THR A 80 -1.08 -16.13 6.93
CA THR A 80 -1.90 -16.37 8.12
C THR A 80 -2.01 -17.84 8.50
N ASP A 81 -1.87 -18.76 7.55
CA ASP A 81 -1.87 -20.19 7.83
C ASP A 81 -1.12 -21.01 6.76
N THR A 82 -0.65 -22.19 7.15
CA THR A 82 0.01 -23.16 6.25
C THR A 82 -0.35 -24.59 6.62
N ALA A 83 -0.66 -25.40 5.62
CA ALA A 83 -0.90 -26.83 5.76
C ALA A 83 -0.14 -27.63 4.69
N VAL A 84 0.38 -28.80 5.07
CA VAL A 84 1.09 -29.71 4.17
C VAL A 84 0.44 -31.09 4.23
N ILE A 85 0.09 -31.65 3.07
CA ILE A 85 -0.62 -32.93 2.97
C ILE A 85 0.05 -33.84 1.92
N PRO A 86 0.52 -35.04 2.30
CA PRO A 86 0.69 -35.50 3.68
C PRO A 86 1.74 -34.66 4.43
N SER A 87 1.63 -34.58 5.75
CA SER A 87 2.55 -33.78 6.59
C SER A 87 4.00 -34.26 6.57
N ALA A 88 4.23 -35.51 6.17
CA ALA A 88 5.54 -36.09 5.92
C ALA A 88 5.59 -36.66 4.49
N PRO A 89 5.97 -35.85 3.48
CA PRO A 89 6.13 -36.32 2.11
C PRO A 89 7.24 -37.35 2.00
N THR A 90 6.99 -38.44 1.27
CA THR A 90 8.00 -39.44 0.96
C THR A 90 8.69 -39.14 -0.37
N LEU A 91 9.92 -39.61 -0.55
CA LEU A 91 10.68 -39.47 -1.79
C LEU A 91 9.86 -39.98 -2.99
N GLY A 92 9.74 -39.16 -4.02
CA GLY A 92 8.98 -39.49 -5.22
C GLY A 92 7.45 -39.48 -5.03
N SER A 93 6.91 -39.18 -3.83
CA SER A 93 5.46 -39.03 -3.65
C SER A 93 5.01 -37.57 -3.86
N PRO A 94 3.84 -37.35 -4.47
CA PRO A 94 3.24 -36.03 -4.52
C PRO A 94 2.78 -35.59 -3.13
N PHE A 95 2.89 -34.30 -2.86
CA PHE A 95 2.31 -33.64 -1.70
C PHE A 95 1.81 -32.24 -2.09
N SER A 96 0.93 -31.69 -1.27
CA SER A 96 0.36 -30.36 -1.48
C SER A 96 0.74 -29.47 -0.31
N ILE A 97 1.12 -28.23 -0.62
CA ILE A 97 1.23 -27.14 0.35
C ILE A 97 0.04 -26.22 0.10
N THR A 98 -0.77 -26.01 1.11
CA THR A 98 -1.84 -25.01 1.12
C THR A 98 -1.41 -23.87 2.02
N ILE A 99 -1.40 -22.65 1.48
CA ILE A 99 -1.13 -21.42 2.24
C ILE A 99 -2.39 -20.57 2.26
N THR A 100 -2.65 -19.92 3.39
CA THR A 100 -3.67 -18.87 3.49
C THR A 100 -2.95 -17.55 3.71
N ILE A 101 -3.25 -16.59 2.84
CA ILE A 101 -2.70 -15.24 2.89
C ILE A 101 -3.83 -14.23 3.07
N THR A 102 -3.53 -13.08 3.63
CA THR A 102 -4.45 -11.95 3.74
C THR A 102 -3.76 -10.69 3.23
N ASN A 103 -4.40 -9.95 2.33
CA ASN A 103 -3.92 -8.63 1.94
C ASN A 103 -4.33 -7.60 3.01
N ILE A 104 -3.38 -7.23 3.87
CA ILE A 104 -3.54 -6.23 4.94
C ILE A 104 -3.22 -4.81 4.46
N GLY A 105 -2.97 -4.64 3.16
CA GLY A 105 -2.78 -3.34 2.52
C GLY A 105 -4.06 -2.54 2.34
N THR A 106 -3.95 -1.45 1.60
CA THR A 106 -5.04 -0.50 1.32
C THR A 106 -5.64 -0.64 -0.08
N SER A 107 -5.08 -1.51 -0.91
CA SER A 107 -5.59 -1.80 -2.27
C SER A 107 -5.55 -3.28 -2.60
N ALA A 108 -6.53 -3.75 -3.38
CA ALA A 108 -6.59 -5.12 -3.87
C ALA A 108 -5.44 -5.41 -4.84
N ALA A 109 -4.88 -6.62 -4.77
CA ALA A 109 -3.96 -7.12 -5.79
C ALA A 109 -4.77 -7.75 -6.93
N TYR A 110 -4.57 -7.29 -8.16
CA TYR A 110 -5.31 -7.80 -9.33
C TYR A 110 -4.49 -8.83 -10.10
N ALA A 111 -5.17 -9.86 -10.61
CA ALA A 111 -4.59 -10.91 -11.46
C ALA A 111 -3.30 -11.54 -10.87
N ALA A 112 -3.32 -11.83 -9.58
CA ALA A 112 -2.18 -12.38 -8.85
C ALA A 112 -1.87 -13.83 -9.27
N TYR A 113 -0.59 -14.17 -9.23
CA TYR A 113 -0.08 -15.52 -9.45
C TYR A 113 0.83 -15.91 -8.28
N ALA A 114 0.71 -17.16 -7.83
CA ALA A 114 1.65 -17.76 -6.89
C ALA A 114 2.66 -18.60 -7.66
N ILE A 115 3.95 -18.33 -7.43
CA ILE A 115 5.06 -19.04 -8.06
C ILE A 115 5.94 -19.57 -6.93
N PRO A 116 6.04 -20.89 -6.74
CA PRO A 116 6.92 -21.44 -5.72
C PRO A 116 8.39 -21.20 -6.11
N ASP A 117 9.17 -20.61 -5.21
CA ASP A 117 10.63 -20.58 -5.35
C ASP A 117 11.21 -21.89 -4.80
N LEU A 118 11.63 -22.77 -5.72
CA LEU A 118 12.14 -24.10 -5.41
C LEU A 118 13.67 -24.18 -5.52
N LYS A 119 14.36 -23.05 -5.71
CA LYS A 119 15.79 -23.04 -5.98
C LYS A 119 16.59 -23.66 -4.82
N GLY A 120 17.38 -24.69 -5.14
CA GLY A 120 18.23 -25.39 -4.16
C GLY A 120 17.47 -26.35 -3.24
N LEU A 121 16.16 -26.51 -3.42
CA LEU A 121 15.36 -27.51 -2.71
C LEU A 121 15.22 -28.77 -3.59
N PRO A 122 15.16 -29.96 -2.99
CA PRO A 122 14.92 -31.20 -3.72
C PRO A 122 13.44 -31.35 -4.07
N LEU A 123 12.86 -30.34 -4.70
CA LEU A 123 11.43 -30.23 -4.96
C LEU A 123 11.19 -29.90 -6.42
N ARG A 124 10.17 -30.52 -7.01
CA ARG A 124 9.61 -30.11 -8.29
C ARG A 124 8.13 -29.79 -8.18
N SER A 125 7.68 -28.78 -8.93
CA SER A 125 6.26 -28.48 -9.10
C SER A 125 5.63 -29.39 -10.15
N PHE A 126 4.41 -29.85 -9.92
CA PHE A 126 3.58 -30.37 -11.01
C PHE A 126 3.11 -29.20 -11.88
N SER A 127 3.25 -29.32 -13.20
CA SER A 127 2.77 -28.30 -14.14
C SER A 127 1.30 -27.96 -13.86
N PRO A 128 0.89 -26.68 -13.83
CA PRO A 128 1.66 -25.47 -14.19
C PRO A 128 2.64 -24.97 -13.11
N ARG A 129 3.72 -24.29 -13.54
CA ARG A 129 4.75 -23.68 -12.66
C ARG A 129 4.25 -22.48 -11.84
N SER A 130 3.02 -22.02 -12.10
CA SER A 130 2.36 -20.94 -11.38
C SER A 130 0.89 -21.29 -11.17
N VAL A 131 0.34 -20.81 -10.06
CA VAL A 131 -1.08 -20.92 -9.75
C VAL A 131 -1.71 -19.55 -9.93
N TYR A 132 -2.71 -19.45 -10.81
CA TYR A 132 -3.51 -18.23 -10.92
C TYR A 132 -4.40 -18.10 -9.68
N VAL A 133 -4.23 -17.01 -8.95
CA VAL A 133 -4.95 -16.72 -7.70
C VAL A 133 -6.17 -15.83 -7.98
N GLY A 134 -6.08 -14.95 -8.99
CA GLY A 134 -7.10 -13.95 -9.26
C GLY A 134 -6.88 -12.69 -8.42
N ASN A 135 -7.97 -12.08 -7.95
CA ASN A 135 -7.87 -10.90 -7.11
C ASN A 135 -7.66 -11.30 -5.64
N ILE A 136 -6.75 -10.59 -4.96
CA ILE A 136 -6.56 -10.70 -3.51
C ILE A 136 -7.11 -9.41 -2.89
N GLU A 137 -8.38 -9.48 -2.51
CA GLU A 137 -9.11 -8.38 -1.88
C GLU A 137 -8.54 -8.03 -0.49
N THR A 138 -8.67 -6.77 -0.08
CA THR A 138 -8.17 -6.31 1.22
C THR A 138 -8.94 -6.94 2.37
N ASN A 139 -8.22 -7.34 3.42
CA ASN A 139 -8.75 -7.95 4.64
C ASN A 139 -9.54 -9.25 4.45
N LEU A 140 -9.49 -9.86 3.27
CA LEU A 140 -10.09 -11.16 3.02
C LEU A 140 -9.01 -12.25 2.90
N PRO A 141 -9.18 -13.39 3.58
CA PRO A 141 -8.26 -14.52 3.44
C PRO A 141 -8.40 -15.13 2.05
N THR A 142 -7.26 -15.44 1.43
CA THR A 142 -7.15 -16.12 0.14
C THR A 142 -6.29 -17.37 0.30
N THR A 143 -6.82 -18.51 -0.12
CA THR A 143 -6.13 -19.80 0.00
C THR A 143 -5.55 -20.24 -1.33
N ILE A 144 -4.29 -20.69 -1.31
CA ILE A 144 -3.54 -21.11 -2.49
C ILE A 144 -2.98 -22.50 -2.21
N THR A 145 -3.22 -23.45 -3.11
CA THR A 145 -2.66 -24.80 -3.01
C THR A 145 -1.66 -25.04 -4.14
N ILE A 146 -0.46 -25.47 -3.78
CA ILE A 146 0.63 -25.80 -4.69
C ILE A 146 0.94 -27.29 -4.54
N ASN A 147 0.95 -28.01 -5.66
CA ASN A 147 1.28 -29.43 -5.69
C ASN A 147 2.76 -29.62 -6.05
N LEU A 148 3.49 -30.32 -5.19
CA LEU A 148 4.94 -30.55 -5.28
C LEU A 148 5.27 -32.04 -5.16
N GLN A 149 6.48 -32.41 -5.55
CA GLN A 149 7.03 -33.75 -5.36
C GLN A 149 8.45 -33.65 -4.84
N LEU A 150 8.77 -34.47 -3.83
CA LEU A 150 10.11 -34.58 -3.29
C LEU A 150 10.99 -35.40 -4.24
N GLU A 151 12.11 -34.83 -4.68
CA GLU A 151 13.08 -35.48 -5.57
C GLU A 151 14.18 -36.19 -4.78
N ASN A 152 14.80 -37.18 -5.42
CA ASN A 152 15.89 -37.92 -4.81
C ASN A 152 17.20 -37.10 -4.90
N THR A 153 17.82 -36.80 -3.76
CA THR A 153 19.06 -35.99 -3.69
C THR A 153 20.33 -36.79 -3.94
N THR A 154 20.25 -38.07 -4.33
CA THR A 154 21.42 -38.80 -4.81
C THR A 154 21.88 -38.23 -6.15
N GLN A 155 22.70 -37.19 -6.11
CA GLN A 155 23.73 -37.00 -7.14
C GLN A 155 24.67 -38.20 -7.04
N GLY A 156 24.75 -38.97 -8.11
CA GLY A 156 25.71 -40.06 -8.23
C GLY A 156 27.13 -39.55 -8.47
N GLY A 157 28.10 -40.36 -8.04
CA GLY A 157 29.45 -40.45 -8.62
C GLY A 157 30.41 -39.33 -8.25
#